data_AF-A0A5J4RHE3-F1
#
_entry.id   AF-A0A5J4RHE3-F1
#
_cell.length_a   1.000
_cell.length_b   1.000
_cell.length_c   1.000
_cell.angle_alpha   90.00
_cell.angle_beta   90.00
_cell.angle_gamma   90.00
#
_symmetry.space_group_name_H-M   'P 1'
#
loop_
_entity.id
_entity.type
_entity.pdbx_description
1 polymer ?
#
loop_
_entity_poly.entity_id
_entity_poly.type
_entity_poly.pdbx_seq_one_letter_code
_entity_poly.pdbx_strand_id
1 'polypeptide(L)'
;MDITGKITGIKYRTLLSENLTTINRNEFDINNVPSVCLLNDKNATFAVSKWVSPKRTRSYPFERVYNTLHISKKITVIPIVKDEGGKGDRDYIQWDTVSLMSLLDVFVVFAYYDKAEVNPRNNGKITHQQFNNQYVISKIEKINQIFFHTCRTYSAF
;
A
#
# COMPACT_ATOMS: atom_id res chain seq x y z
N MET A 1 37.45 11.30 16.82
CA MET A 1 36.86 12.64 16.67
C MET A 1 35.42 12.41 16.25
N ASP A 2 34.48 12.69 17.15
CA ASP A 2 33.06 12.45 16.89
C ASP A 2 32.43 13.72 16.35
N ILE A 3 32.04 13.69 15.07
CA ILE A 3 31.34 14.80 14.41
C ILE A 3 29.84 14.45 14.43
N THR A 4 29.05 15.24 15.15
CA THR A 4 27.59 15.10 15.19
C THR A 4 26.92 16.27 14.50
N GLY A 5 26.02 15.99 13.55
CA GLY A 5 25.17 16.98 12.89
C GLY A 5 23.69 16.64 13.06
N LYS A 6 22.87 17.61 13.47
CA LYS A 6 21.42 17.44 13.62
C LYS A 6 20.71 18.07 12.42
N ILE A 7 20.03 17.26 11.62
CA ILE A 7 19.20 17.77 10.53
C ILE A 7 17.88 18.27 11.13
N THR A 8 17.55 19.54 10.91
CA THR A 8 16.31 20.17 11.40
C THR A 8 15.60 20.88 10.26
N GLY A 9 14.26 20.84 10.24
CA GLY A 9 13.47 21.67 9.32
C GLY A 9 13.41 21.16 7.88
N ILE A 10 13.53 19.85 7.64
CA ILE A 10 13.29 19.25 6.31
C ILE A 10 11.86 19.59 5.90
N LYS A 11 11.72 20.36 4.81
CA LYS A 11 10.43 20.67 4.18
C LYS A 11 10.42 20.03 2.81
N TYR A 12 9.45 19.14 2.58
CA TYR A 12 9.27 18.47 1.31
C TYR A 12 8.00 18.98 0.62
N ARG A 13 8.11 19.32 -0.67
CA ARG A 13 6.97 19.66 -1.52
C ARG A 13 6.91 18.64 -2.65
N THR A 14 5.81 17.90 -2.75
CA THR A 14 5.53 17.06 -3.92
C THR A 14 5.27 17.95 -5.13
N LEU A 15 5.96 17.68 -6.25
CA LEU A 15 5.83 18.46 -7.49
C LEU A 15 5.03 17.72 -8.56
N LEU A 16 5.08 16.38 -8.58
CA LEU A 16 4.51 15.53 -9.62
C LEU A 16 3.45 14.56 -9.06
N SER A 17 2.73 14.95 -8.00
CA SER A 17 1.68 14.12 -7.43
C SER A 17 0.40 14.20 -8.24
N GLU A 18 -0.20 13.05 -8.53
CA GLU A 18 -1.52 12.98 -9.17
C GLU A 18 -2.65 13.45 -8.25
N ASN A 19 -3.75 13.91 -8.86
CA ASN A 19 -5.00 14.16 -8.15
C ASN A 19 -5.70 12.82 -7.89
N LEU A 20 -5.79 12.44 -6.61
CA LEU A 20 -6.30 11.13 -6.21
C LEU A 20 -7.83 11.11 -6.15
N THR A 21 -8.44 10.10 -6.78
CA THR A 21 -9.88 9.87 -6.68
C THR A 21 -10.26 9.48 -5.25
N THR A 22 -11.33 10.08 -4.74
CA THR A 22 -11.87 9.78 -3.42
C THR A 22 -12.95 8.72 -3.52
N ILE A 23 -12.87 7.71 -2.65
CA ILE A 23 -13.74 6.53 -2.63
C ILE A 23 -14.25 6.35 -1.21
N ASN A 24 -15.57 6.17 -1.07
CA ASN A 24 -16.19 5.93 0.22
C ASN A 24 -15.97 4.48 0.65
N ARG A 25 -15.86 4.25 1.97
CA ARG A 25 -15.69 2.93 2.56
C ARG A 25 -16.71 1.88 2.09
N ASN A 26 -17.95 2.28 1.82
CA ASN A 26 -19.02 1.37 1.39
C ASN A 26 -18.84 0.88 -0.07
N GLU A 27 -18.12 1.63 -0.89
CA GLU A 27 -17.89 1.35 -2.31
C GLU A 27 -16.49 0.77 -2.56
N PHE A 28 -15.67 0.67 -1.52
CA PHE A 28 -14.29 0.26 -1.63
C PHE A 28 -14.15 -1.24 -1.93
N ASP A 29 -13.55 -1.55 -3.07
CA ASP A 29 -13.01 -2.87 -3.40
C ASP A 29 -11.61 -2.73 -3.97
N ILE A 30 -10.60 -3.24 -3.26
CA ILE A 30 -9.18 -3.16 -3.64
C ILE A 30 -8.92 -3.63 -5.08
N ASN A 31 -9.75 -4.52 -5.63
CA ASN A 31 -9.59 -5.04 -6.97
C ASN A 31 -10.10 -4.06 -8.04
N ASN A 32 -11.17 -3.31 -7.73
CA ASN A 32 -11.87 -2.43 -8.69
C ASN A 32 -11.42 -0.97 -8.62
N VAL A 33 -10.88 -0.52 -7.49
CA VAL A 33 -10.39 0.86 -7.33
C VAL A 33 -9.11 1.11 -8.14
N PRO A 34 -8.76 2.38 -8.43
CA PRO A 34 -7.48 2.74 -9.04
C PRO A 34 -6.28 2.26 -8.23
N SER A 35 -5.08 2.32 -8.82
CA SER A 35 -3.89 1.85 -8.12
C SER A 35 -3.45 2.73 -6.95
N VAL A 36 -3.93 3.98 -6.94
CA VAL A 36 -3.83 4.94 -5.83
C VAL A 36 -5.17 5.65 -5.68
N CYS A 37 -5.69 5.77 -4.46
CA CYS A 37 -6.93 6.49 -4.19
C CYS A 37 -6.95 7.03 -2.75
N LEU A 38 -7.86 7.96 -2.48
CA LEU A 38 -8.22 8.37 -1.13
C LEU A 38 -9.41 7.54 -0.65
N LEU A 39 -9.24 6.84 0.46
CA LEU A 39 -10.30 6.10 1.14
C LEU A 39 -10.86 6.96 2.26
N ASN A 40 -12.12 7.38 2.13
CA ASN A 40 -12.86 8.05 3.19
C ASN A 40 -13.57 7.01 4.06
N ASP A 41 -13.17 6.94 5.32
CA ASP A 41 -13.78 6.09 6.33
C ASP A 41 -14.16 6.96 7.54
N LYS A 42 -15.45 7.32 7.64
CA LYS A 42 -16.13 8.11 8.69
C LYS A 42 -15.33 9.24 9.35
N ASN A 43 -14.31 8.89 10.12
CA ASN A 43 -13.51 9.77 10.96
C ASN A 43 -12.07 10.00 10.42
N ALA A 44 -11.71 9.41 9.28
CA ALA A 44 -10.37 9.50 8.71
C ALA A 44 -10.38 9.34 7.18
N THR A 45 -9.45 10.04 6.53
CA THR A 45 -9.09 9.83 5.13
C THR A 45 -7.72 9.16 5.07
N PHE A 46 -7.63 8.07 4.32
CA PHE A 46 -6.38 7.34 4.07
C PHE A 46 -5.98 7.46 2.61
N ALA A 47 -4.72 7.77 2.33
CA ALA A 47 -4.17 7.54 1.01
C ALA A 47 -3.78 6.07 0.89
N VAL A 48 -4.42 5.36 -0.03
CA VAL A 48 -4.22 3.92 -0.26
C VAL A 48 -3.54 3.74 -1.61
N SER A 49 -2.44 3.00 -1.62
CA SER A 49 -1.78 2.52 -2.85
C SER A 49 -1.80 1.00 -2.90
N LYS A 50 -1.88 0.40 -4.09
CA LYS A 50 -1.88 -1.07 -4.27
C LYS A 50 -0.79 -1.52 -5.24
N TRP A 51 -0.13 -2.61 -4.88
CA TRP A 51 0.91 -3.23 -5.70
C TRP A 51 0.34 -4.44 -6.42
N VAL A 52 0.76 -4.63 -7.67
CA VAL A 52 0.36 -5.78 -8.50
C VAL A 52 1.31 -6.97 -8.31
N SER A 53 2.55 -6.73 -7.89
CA SER A 53 3.57 -7.73 -7.60
C SER A 53 4.44 -7.20 -6.47
N PRO A 54 5.02 -8.07 -5.61
CA PRO A 54 5.98 -7.60 -4.63
C PRO A 54 7.28 -7.08 -5.27
N LYS A 55 7.54 -7.40 -6.53
CA LYS A 55 8.76 -7.03 -7.23
C LYS A 55 8.73 -5.57 -7.72
N ARG A 56 9.72 -4.80 -7.29
CA ARG A 56 9.85 -3.35 -7.54
C ARG A 56 10.03 -2.94 -9.00
N THR A 57 10.37 -3.87 -9.91
CA THR A 57 10.76 -3.54 -11.29
C THR A 57 9.69 -3.81 -12.36
N ARG A 58 8.57 -4.46 -12.02
CA ARG A 58 7.58 -4.91 -13.03
C ARG A 58 6.38 -3.98 -13.22
N SER A 59 6.05 -3.14 -12.24
CA SER A 59 4.90 -2.21 -12.29
C SER A 59 5.19 -0.84 -11.65
N TYR A 60 6.48 -0.52 -11.48
CA TYR A 60 7.02 0.66 -10.80
C TYR A 60 6.20 1.12 -9.58
N PRO A 61 6.15 0.32 -8.52
CA PRO A 61 5.25 0.55 -7.40
C PRO A 61 5.61 1.76 -6.51
N PHE A 62 6.83 2.28 -6.63
CA PHE A 62 7.24 3.46 -5.87
C PHE A 62 6.59 4.75 -6.34
N GLU A 63 6.17 4.84 -7.60
CA GLU A 63 5.37 5.98 -8.08
C GLU A 63 4.02 6.02 -7.35
N ARG A 64 3.37 4.86 -7.16
CA ARG A 64 2.12 4.76 -6.40
C ARG A 64 2.27 5.23 -4.95
N VAL A 65 3.37 4.84 -4.31
CA VAL A 65 3.69 5.31 -2.94
C VAL A 65 3.98 6.80 -2.95
N TYR A 66 4.76 7.28 -3.91
CA TYR A 66 5.11 8.69 -4.08
C TYR A 66 3.88 9.60 -4.13
N ASN A 67 2.87 9.21 -4.91
CA ASN A 67 1.62 9.97 -5.04
C ASN A 67 0.87 10.11 -3.71
N THR A 68 1.12 9.23 -2.73
CA THR A 68 0.50 9.29 -1.40
C THR A 68 1.29 10.10 -0.36
N LEU A 69 2.57 10.43 -0.61
CA LEU A 69 3.48 10.96 0.41
C LEU A 69 3.06 12.33 0.99
N HIS A 70 2.31 13.12 0.23
CA HIS A 70 1.81 14.42 0.69
C HIS A 70 0.60 14.32 1.64
N ILE A 71 0.05 13.12 1.81
CA ILE A 71 -1.08 12.85 2.70
C ILE A 71 -0.56 12.32 4.04
N SER A 72 -1.23 12.68 5.14
CA SER A 72 -0.81 12.29 6.48
C SER A 72 -0.89 10.77 6.70
N LYS A 73 -2.07 10.16 6.54
CA LYS A 73 -2.29 8.73 6.78
C LYS A 73 -2.13 7.95 5.48
N LYS A 74 -1.06 7.15 5.39
CA LYS A 74 -0.63 6.47 4.15
C LYS A 74 -0.62 4.96 4.36
N ILE A 75 -1.27 4.24 3.47
CA ILE A 75 -1.34 2.77 3.47
C ILE A 75 -0.92 2.26 2.09
N THR A 76 -0.10 1.22 2.07
CA THR A 76 0.22 0.49 0.85
C THR A 76 -0.12 -0.99 1.01
N VAL A 77 -0.85 -1.54 0.04
CA VAL A 77 -1.25 -2.95 0.01
C VAL A 77 -0.29 -3.69 -0.90
N ILE A 78 0.47 -4.63 -0.34
CA ILE A 78 1.52 -5.38 -1.05
C ILE A 78 1.22 -6.88 -0.94
N PRO A 79 1.19 -7.63 -2.06
CA PRO A 79 1.13 -9.08 -2.01
C PRO A 79 2.45 -9.62 -1.45
N ILE A 80 2.41 -10.52 -0.46
CA ILE A 80 3.63 -11.17 0.06
C ILE A 80 4.30 -12.00 -1.04
N VAL A 81 3.46 -12.71 -1.79
CA VAL A 81 3.86 -13.55 -2.91
C VAL A 81 2.97 -13.25 -4.11
N LYS A 82 3.56 -13.33 -5.30
CA LYS A 82 2.83 -13.40 -6.55
C LYS A 82 3.31 -14.62 -7.32
N ASP A 83 2.43 -15.60 -7.45
CA ASP A 83 2.66 -16.79 -8.27
C ASP A 83 1.98 -16.58 -9.62
N GLU A 84 2.67 -16.86 -10.73
CA GLU A 84 2.12 -16.77 -12.09
C GLU A 84 1.75 -18.13 -12.70
N GLY A 85 1.70 -19.19 -11.89
CA GLY A 85 1.34 -20.55 -12.27
C GLY A 85 2.55 -21.46 -12.45
N GLY A 86 2.32 -22.73 -12.79
CA GLY A 86 3.38 -23.75 -12.87
C GLY A 86 4.50 -23.48 -13.87
N LYS A 87 4.25 -22.64 -14.89
CA LYS A 87 5.27 -22.14 -15.84
C LYS A 87 5.55 -20.64 -15.69
N GLY A 88 5.06 -20.04 -14.61
CA GLY A 88 5.19 -18.62 -14.29
C GLY A 88 6.33 -18.34 -13.32
N ASP A 89 6.60 -17.05 -13.11
CA ASP A 89 7.52 -16.63 -12.06
C ASP A 89 6.82 -16.63 -10.70
N ARG A 90 7.63 -16.79 -9.65
CA ARG A 90 7.20 -16.60 -8.25
C ARG A 90 7.98 -15.44 -7.66
N ASP A 91 7.32 -14.30 -7.52
CA ASP A 91 7.89 -13.11 -6.91
C ASP A 91 7.57 -13.08 -5.42
N TYR A 92 8.54 -12.68 -4.60
CA TYR A 92 8.42 -12.54 -3.14
C TYR A 92 8.75 -11.11 -2.72
N ILE A 93 8.14 -10.66 -1.63
CA ILE A 93 8.51 -9.39 -1.00
C ILE A 93 9.92 -9.48 -0.39
N GLN A 94 10.70 -8.43 -0.58
CA GLN A 94 12.02 -8.29 -0.01
C GLN A 94 11.97 -7.43 1.27
N TRP A 95 12.82 -7.74 2.25
CA TRP A 95 12.80 -7.04 3.55
C TRP A 95 13.08 -5.53 3.43
N ASP A 96 13.93 -5.15 2.47
CA ASP A 96 14.30 -3.77 2.17
C ASP A 96 13.08 -2.91 1.80
N THR A 97 12.07 -3.51 1.18
CA THR A 97 10.81 -2.86 0.84
C THR A 97 10.03 -2.49 2.10
N VAL A 98 9.95 -3.39 3.08
CA VAL A 98 9.27 -3.13 4.36
C VAL A 98 9.97 -2.00 5.12
N SER A 99 11.30 -2.04 5.16
CA SER A 99 12.12 -1.01 5.82
C SER A 99 11.99 0.36 5.17
N LEU A 100 11.95 0.41 3.84
CA LEU A 100 11.74 1.65 3.11
C LEU A 100 10.34 2.22 3.39
N MET A 101 9.29 1.39 3.40
CA MET A 101 7.94 1.86 3.73
C MET A 101 7.88 2.42 5.16
N SER A 102 8.54 1.76 6.11
CA SER A 102 8.65 2.25 7.49
C SER A 102 9.39 3.59 7.57
N LEU A 103 10.48 3.76 6.82
CA LEU A 103 11.22 5.03 6.76
C LEU A 103 10.37 6.17 6.21
N LEU A 104 9.49 5.86 5.25
CA LEU A 104 8.58 6.83 4.62
C LEU A 104 7.27 7.05 5.39
N ASP A 105 7.14 6.47 6.59
CA ASP A 105 5.92 6.53 7.40
C ASP A 105 4.67 6.02 6.64
N VAL A 106 4.85 4.92 5.89
CA VAL A 106 3.78 4.26 5.13
C VAL A 106 3.45 2.91 5.78
N PHE A 107 2.19 2.72 6.15
CA PHE A 107 1.72 1.46 6.72
C PHE A 107 1.60 0.40 5.63
N VAL A 108 2.21 -0.77 5.86
CA VAL A 108 2.16 -1.89 4.91
C VAL A 108 1.08 -2.87 5.32
N VAL A 109 0.13 -3.11 4.42
CA VAL A 109 -0.84 -4.21 4.51
C VAL A 109 -0.32 -5.35 3.65
N PHE A 110 0.19 -6.39 4.31
CA PHE A 110 0.55 -7.64 3.65
C PHE A 110 -0.70 -8.42 3.25
N ALA A 111 -0.95 -8.50 1.95
CA ALA A 111 -2.09 -9.16 1.34
C ALA A 111 -1.67 -10.42 0.56
N TYR A 112 -2.66 -11.16 0.08
CA TYR A 112 -2.48 -12.34 -0.74
C TYR A 112 -3.59 -12.40 -1.80
N TYR A 113 -3.26 -13.02 -2.93
CA TYR A 113 -4.23 -13.34 -3.97
C TYR A 113 -4.96 -14.64 -3.61
N ASP A 114 -6.28 -14.62 -3.61
CA ASP A 114 -7.11 -15.79 -3.29
C ASP A 114 -7.92 -16.30 -4.49
N LYS A 115 -7.97 -15.52 -5.57
CA LYS A 115 -8.59 -15.88 -6.84
C LYS A 115 -7.66 -15.56 -7.98
N ALA A 116 -7.72 -16.37 -9.03
CA ALA A 116 -7.03 -16.17 -10.29
C ALA A 116 -7.72 -16.98 -11.40
N GLU A 117 -7.42 -16.64 -12.64
CA GLU A 117 -7.92 -17.34 -13.83
C GLU A 117 -6.76 -17.98 -14.58
N VAL A 118 -7.02 -19.10 -15.27
CA VAL A 118 -6.02 -19.69 -16.16
C VAL A 118 -5.80 -18.77 -17.35
N ASN A 119 -4.54 -18.53 -17.72
CA ASN A 119 -4.21 -17.70 -18.86
C ASN A 119 -4.54 -18.46 -20.17
N PRO A 120 -5.50 -18.00 -20.98
CA PRO A 120 -5.90 -18.71 -22.19
C PRO A 120 -4.81 -18.71 -23.28
N ARG A 121 -3.88 -17.74 -23.23
CA ARG A 121 -2.79 -17.60 -24.20
C ARG A 121 -1.54 -18.41 -23.82
N ASN A 122 -1.31 -18.56 -22.51
CA ASN A 122 -0.10 -19.18 -21.98
C ASN A 122 -0.47 -20.37 -21.09
N ASN A 123 -0.50 -21.56 -21.68
CA ASN A 123 -0.82 -22.78 -20.96
C ASN A 123 0.16 -23.00 -19.79
N GLY A 124 -0.38 -23.19 -18.59
CA GLY A 124 0.39 -23.32 -17.34
C GLY A 124 0.69 -22.01 -16.62
N LYS A 125 0.17 -20.86 -17.10
CA LYS A 125 0.19 -19.59 -16.38
C LYS A 125 -1.21 -19.18 -15.90
N ILE A 126 -1.26 -18.29 -14.91
CA ILE A 126 -2.50 -17.67 -14.39
C ILE A 126 -2.49 -16.15 -14.59
N THR A 127 -3.68 -15.55 -14.60
CA THR A 127 -3.94 -14.11 -14.81
C THR A 127 -5.11 -13.64 -13.93
N HIS A 128 -5.46 -12.35 -13.99
CA HIS A 128 -6.57 -11.74 -13.26
C HIS A 128 -6.61 -12.09 -11.77
N GLN A 129 -5.45 -12.05 -11.14
CA GLN A 129 -5.30 -12.36 -9.72
C GLN A 129 -6.00 -11.27 -8.89
N GLN A 130 -6.84 -11.69 -7.95
CA GLN A 130 -7.61 -10.77 -7.09
C GLN A 130 -7.22 -10.96 -5.63
N PHE A 131 -7.08 -9.83 -4.94
CA PHE A 131 -6.87 -9.81 -3.51
C PHE A 131 -8.16 -10.18 -2.79
N ASN A 132 -8.00 -10.80 -1.62
CA ASN A 132 -9.09 -10.94 -0.66
C ASN A 132 -9.48 -9.55 -0.11
N ASN A 133 -10.53 -8.94 -0.68
CA ASN A 133 -10.94 -7.58 -0.33
C ASN A 133 -11.34 -7.45 1.16
N GLN A 134 -12.07 -8.43 1.70
CA GLN A 134 -12.51 -8.43 3.09
C GLN A 134 -11.31 -8.42 4.06
N TYR A 135 -10.29 -9.20 3.76
CA TYR A 135 -9.05 -9.22 4.54
C TYR A 135 -8.34 -7.86 4.49
N VAL A 136 -8.16 -7.28 3.30
CA VAL A 136 -7.51 -5.96 3.15
C VAL A 136 -8.25 -4.89 3.96
N ILE A 137 -9.58 -4.83 3.82
CA ILE A 137 -10.46 -3.95 4.59
C ILE A 137 -10.24 -4.13 6.10
N SER A 138 -10.26 -5.37 6.58
CA SER A 138 -10.10 -5.66 8.01
C SER A 138 -8.76 -5.17 8.57
N LYS A 139 -7.70 -5.13 7.74
CA LYS A 139 -6.38 -4.62 8.13
C LYS A 139 -6.35 -3.09 8.14
N ILE A 140 -6.99 -2.45 7.17
CA ILE A 140 -7.15 -0.98 7.16
C ILE A 140 -7.92 -0.52 8.39
N GLU A 141 -9.00 -1.20 8.77
CA GLU A 141 -9.77 -0.89 9.97
C GLU A 141 -8.95 -1.02 11.25
N LYS A 142 -8.12 -2.07 11.36
CA LYS A 142 -7.17 -2.23 12.48
C LYS A 142 -6.16 -1.08 12.54
N ILE A 143 -5.64 -0.64 11.40
CA ILE A 143 -4.74 0.54 11.33
C ILE A 143 -5.47 1.78 11.83
N ASN A 144 -6.73 1.98 11.42
CA ASN A 144 -7.54 3.11 11.88
C ASN A 144 -7.72 3.13 13.40
N GLN A 145 -8.00 1.97 14.02
CA GLN A 145 -8.11 1.82 15.47
C GLN A 145 -6.80 2.18 16.20
N ILE A 146 -5.64 1.77 15.66
CA ILE A 146 -4.32 2.11 16.21
C ILE A 146 -4.14 3.63 16.20
N PHE A 147 -4.41 4.30 15.07
CA PHE A 147 -4.30 5.76 14.98
C PHE A 147 -5.17 6.49 16.01
N PHE A 148 -6.41 6.03 16.24
CA PHE A 148 -7.28 6.64 17.25
C PHE A 148 -6.77 6.46 18.67
N HIS A 149 -6.18 5.30 18.98
CA HIS A 149 -5.61 5.06 20.30
C HIS A 149 -4.39 5.96 20.54
N THR A 150 -3.48 6.06 19.57
CA THR A 150 -2.27 6.88 19.68
C THR A 150 -2.60 8.36 19.84
N CYS A 151 -3.59 8.90 19.10
CA CYS A 151 -3.99 10.31 19.27
C CYS A 151 -4.59 10.62 20.67
N ARG A 152 -5.26 9.65 21.31
CA ARG A 152 -5.80 9.83 22.67
C ARG A 152 -4.72 9.84 23.75
N THR A 153 -3.62 9.11 23.56
CA THR A 153 -2.52 9.08 24.53
C THR A 153 -1.64 10.32 24.48
N TYR A 154 -1.54 11.01 23.34
CA TYR A 154 -0.76 12.26 23.21
C TYR A 154 -1.55 13.54 23.50
N SER A 155 -2.85 13.46 23.74
CA SER A 155 -3.69 14.59 24.17
C SER A 155 -3.88 14.68 25.69
N ALA A 156 -3.16 13.84 26.45
CA ALA A 156 -3.17 13.78 27.91
C ALA A 156 -1.89 14.36 28.55
N PHE A 157 -1.09 15.13 27.79
CA PHE A 157 0.09 15.86 28.26
C PHE A 157 0.01 17.33 27.87
#